data_AF-A0A8E2F116-F1
#
_entry.id   AF-A0A8E2F116-F1
#
_cell.length_a   1.000
_cell.length_b   1.000
_cell.length_c   1.000
_cell.angle_alpha   90.00
_cell.angle_beta   90.00
_cell.angle_gamma   90.00
#
_symmetry.space_group_name_H-M   'P 1'
#
loop_
_entity.id
_entity.type
_entity.pdbx_description
1 polymer ?
#
loop_
_entity_poly.entity_id
_entity_poly.type
_entity_poly.pdbx_seq_one_letter_code
_entity_poly.pdbx_strand_id
1 'polypeptide(L)'
;IDTCCIDQKSSSELSESINSMFSWYRDAELCIAYLYATECLDLDQARQRDMRSRPFRLSGWFRRGWTLQELIAPRDVLFYQAQWKILGLRSTLASLLTEITHIPLSILTGCDLGHLSSYSIATRFSWAVSRSAARPEDRVYSLIGLFGVNIPTLYGEGESAAFYRLRIMIFQTFLDHTILSWHYQRGN
;
A
#
# COMPACT_ATOMS: atom_id res chain seq x y z
N ILE A 1 2.93 7.23 10.02
CA ILE A 1 3.54 8.56 10.14
C ILE A 1 3.80 8.95 8.70
N ASP A 2 3.17 10.04 8.24
CA ASP A 2 3.49 10.75 6.98
C ASP A 2 2.81 12.13 6.97
N THR A 3 2.41 12.59 8.16
CA THR A 3 1.60 13.81 8.38
C THR A 3 2.47 15.02 8.71
N CYS A 4 3.79 14.83 8.84
CA CYS A 4 4.72 15.89 9.19
C CYS A 4 5.21 16.68 7.97
N CYS A 5 5.08 16.11 6.77
CA CYS A 5 5.64 16.65 5.53
C CYS A 5 4.56 17.03 4.49
N ILE A 6 3.29 16.98 4.87
CA ILE A 6 2.16 17.33 3.99
C ILE A 6 1.35 18.42 4.68
N ASP A 7 1.23 19.61 4.06
CA ASP A 7 0.28 20.61 4.54
C ASP A 7 -1.15 20.16 4.23
N GLN A 8 -1.81 19.63 5.25
CA GLN A 8 -3.21 19.21 5.17
C GLN A 8 -4.19 20.37 5.04
N LYS A 9 -3.75 21.63 5.20
CA LYS A 9 -4.58 22.82 5.05
C LYS A 9 -4.65 23.30 3.59
N SER A 10 -3.66 22.94 2.78
CA SER A 10 -3.62 23.21 1.35
C SER A 10 -4.23 22.04 0.59
N SER A 11 -5.43 22.22 0.03
CA SER A 11 -6.13 21.16 -0.69
C SER A 11 -5.39 20.72 -1.97
N SER A 12 -4.68 21.64 -2.62
CA SER A 12 -3.84 21.35 -3.78
C SER A 12 -2.61 20.52 -3.40
N GLU A 13 -1.90 20.90 -2.34
CA GLU A 13 -0.73 20.16 -1.86
C GLU A 13 -1.10 18.78 -1.34
N LEU A 14 -2.24 18.68 -0.62
CA LEU A 14 -2.76 17.41 -0.16
C LEU A 14 -3.09 16.47 -1.33
N SER A 15 -3.69 17.01 -2.40
CA SER A 15 -4.00 16.23 -3.60
C SER A 15 -2.74 15.76 -4.31
N GLU A 16 -1.77 16.65 -4.51
CA GLU A 16 -0.48 16.32 -5.12
C GLU A 16 0.27 15.27 -4.31
N SER A 17 0.29 15.42 -2.98
CA SER A 17 0.96 14.49 -2.06
C SER A 17 0.31 13.11 -2.10
N ILE A 18 -1.02 13.03 -2.06
CA ILE A 18 -1.75 11.76 -2.13
C ILE A 18 -1.45 11.03 -3.45
N ASN A 19 -1.44 11.73 -4.58
CA ASN A 19 -1.15 11.14 -5.88
C ASN A 19 0.35 10.76 -6.04
N SER A 20 1.25 11.42 -5.30
CA SER A 20 2.70 11.18 -5.40
C SER A 20 3.23 10.14 -4.41
N MET A 21 2.49 9.85 -3.33
CA MET A 21 2.99 9.08 -2.19
C MET A 21 3.49 7.68 -2.56
N PHE A 22 2.86 7.00 -3.52
CA PHE A 22 3.36 5.71 -3.99
C PHE A 22 4.73 5.83 -4.66
N SER A 23 4.97 6.91 -5.43
CA SER A 23 6.29 7.16 -6.02
C SER A 23 7.31 7.42 -4.94
N TRP A 24 6.96 8.22 -3.92
CA TRP A 24 7.86 8.48 -2.80
C TRP A 24 8.25 7.20 -2.06
N TYR A 25 7.29 6.31 -1.81
CA TYR A 25 7.60 5.01 -1.23
C TYR A 25 8.46 4.16 -2.17
N ARG A 26 8.15 4.13 -3.47
CA ARG A 26 8.92 3.42 -4.49
C ARG A 26 10.38 3.86 -4.56
N ASP A 27 10.61 5.16 -4.48
CA ASP A 27 11.93 5.76 -4.61
C ASP A 27 12.71 5.71 -3.28
N ALA A 28 12.05 5.33 -2.17
CA ALA A 28 12.69 5.14 -0.89
C ALA A 28 13.55 3.87 -0.86
N GLU A 29 14.77 4.01 -0.36
CA GLU A 29 15.68 2.87 -0.13
C GLU A 29 15.16 1.95 0.98
N LEU A 30 14.56 2.54 2.03
CA LEU A 30 14.08 1.80 3.19
C LEU A 30 12.82 2.45 3.75
N CYS A 31 11.79 1.62 3.99
CA CYS A 31 10.64 1.97 4.81
C CYS A 31 10.74 1.28 6.18
N ILE A 32 10.49 2.03 7.26
CA ILE A 32 10.51 1.50 8.62
C ILE A 32 9.07 1.38 9.13
N ALA A 33 8.63 0.16 9.37
CA ALA A 33 7.30 -0.14 9.90
C ALA A 33 7.37 -0.46 11.40
N TYR A 34 6.91 0.47 12.23
CA TYR A 34 6.88 0.30 13.69
C TYR A 34 5.52 -0.22 14.18
N LEU A 35 5.52 -1.41 14.78
CA LEU A 35 4.33 -2.15 15.22
C LEU A 35 4.12 -2.01 16.73
N TYR A 36 3.53 -0.89 17.14
CA TYR A 36 3.32 -0.54 18.57
C TYR A 36 2.44 -1.54 19.35
N ALA A 37 1.48 -2.22 18.70
CA ALA A 37 0.49 -3.08 19.37
C ALA A 37 0.96 -4.53 19.65
N THR A 38 2.27 -4.79 19.71
CA THR A 38 2.81 -6.14 19.92
C THR A 38 3.03 -6.51 21.40
N GLU A 39 2.74 -5.60 22.33
CA GLU A 39 2.76 -5.87 23.77
C GLU A 39 1.44 -6.49 24.23
N CYS A 40 1.37 -7.82 24.20
CA CYS A 40 0.52 -8.66 25.05
C CYS A 40 0.83 -10.11 24.68
N LEU A 41 1.67 -10.76 25.48
CA LEU A 41 1.56 -12.16 25.92
C LEU A 41 2.88 -12.50 26.61
N ASP A 42 2.85 -12.54 27.95
CA ASP A 42 3.90 -13.12 28.77
C ASP A 42 4.28 -14.50 28.21
N LEU A 43 5.55 -14.62 27.82
CA LEU A 43 6.09 -15.80 27.18
C LEU A 43 6.50 -16.82 28.24
N ASP A 44 5.51 -17.43 28.88
CA ASP A 44 5.72 -18.72 29.55
C ASP A 44 4.94 -19.81 28.83
N GLN A 45 5.72 -20.76 28.30
CA GLN A 45 5.33 -22.11 27.86
C GLN A 45 4.38 -22.23 26.66
N ALA A 46 4.95 -22.33 25.44
CA ALA A 46 4.72 -23.41 24.47
C ALA A 46 5.23 -23.04 23.05
N ARG A 47 6.09 -23.89 22.47
CA ARG A 47 6.43 -24.01 21.03
C ARG A 47 6.78 -22.70 20.29
N GLN A 48 8.08 -22.36 20.38
CA GLN A 48 8.74 -21.11 19.99
C GLN A 48 8.56 -20.56 18.55
N ARG A 49 8.00 -21.28 17.57
CA ARG A 49 7.80 -20.75 16.21
C ARG A 49 6.46 -20.06 15.99
N ASP A 50 5.41 -20.48 16.70
CA ASP A 50 4.05 -20.03 16.42
C ASP A 50 3.69 -18.76 17.21
N MET A 51 4.23 -18.62 18.42
CA MET A 51 3.82 -17.57 19.37
C MET A 51 4.39 -16.17 19.05
N ARG A 52 5.61 -16.07 18.49
CA ARG A 52 6.19 -14.78 18.05
C ARG A 52 5.42 -14.16 16.89
N SER A 53 4.77 -14.98 16.09
CA SER A 53 4.00 -14.52 14.94
C SER A 53 2.64 -13.95 15.34
N ARG A 54 2.06 -14.33 16.49
CA ARG A 54 0.70 -13.90 16.88
C ARG A 54 0.57 -12.39 17.08
N PRO A 55 1.43 -11.71 17.87
CA PRO A 55 1.36 -10.25 18.00
C PRO A 55 1.59 -9.54 16.66
N PHE A 56 2.48 -10.08 15.82
CA PHE A 56 2.71 -9.57 14.48
C PHE A 56 1.46 -9.69 13.60
N ARG A 57 0.84 -10.88 13.52
CA ARG A 57 -0.38 -11.17 12.76
C ARG A 57 -1.57 -10.30 13.18
N LEU A 58 -1.67 -10.00 14.47
CA LEU A 58 -2.75 -9.20 15.04
C LEU A 58 -2.49 -7.69 14.99
N SER A 59 -1.33 -7.26 14.51
CA SER A 59 -0.99 -5.85 14.43
C SER A 59 -2.00 -5.08 13.58
N GLY A 60 -2.50 -3.97 14.14
CA GLY A 60 -3.39 -3.05 13.43
C GLY A 60 -2.77 -2.45 12.16
N TRP A 61 -1.44 -2.50 12.01
CA TRP A 61 -0.75 -2.04 10.80
C TRP A 61 -1.26 -2.76 9.54
N PHE A 62 -1.53 -4.06 9.61
CA PHE A 62 -2.06 -4.84 8.47
C PHE A 62 -3.50 -4.50 8.10
N ARG A 63 -4.22 -3.78 8.97
CA ARG A 63 -5.61 -3.38 8.76
C ARG A 63 -5.75 -1.93 8.30
N ARG A 64 -4.67 -1.17 8.18
CA ARG A 64 -4.72 0.23 7.72
C ARG A 64 -4.62 0.28 6.19
N GLY A 65 -5.38 1.17 5.55
CA GLY A 65 -5.37 1.32 4.08
C GLY A 65 -3.99 1.66 3.52
N TRP A 66 -3.41 2.76 4.00
CA TRP A 66 -2.14 3.31 3.51
C TRP A 66 -0.92 2.39 3.66
N THR A 67 -0.94 1.49 4.64
CA THR A 67 0.16 0.56 4.89
C THR A 67 0.32 -0.49 3.79
N LEU A 68 -0.66 -0.63 2.90
CA LEU A 68 -0.48 -1.41 1.67
C LEU A 68 0.63 -0.83 0.81
N GLN A 69 0.62 0.49 0.60
CA GLN A 69 1.64 1.16 -0.20
C GLN A 69 3.00 1.09 0.49
N GLU A 70 3.03 1.34 1.81
CA GLU A 70 4.24 1.18 2.65
C GLU A 70 4.84 -0.24 2.54
N LEU A 71 4.02 -1.27 2.31
CA LEU A 71 4.47 -2.66 2.21
C LEU A 71 5.05 -3.02 0.84
N ILE A 72 4.40 -2.55 -0.23
CA ILE A 72 4.65 -3.06 -1.59
C ILE A 72 5.51 -2.15 -2.44
N ALA A 73 5.49 -0.83 -2.19
CA ALA A 73 6.17 0.13 -3.04
C ALA A 73 7.67 0.24 -2.75
N PRO A 74 8.14 0.34 -1.48
CA PRO A 74 9.56 0.49 -1.17
C PRO A 74 10.42 -0.70 -1.57
N ARG A 75 11.71 -0.42 -1.79
CA ARG A 75 12.72 -1.46 -2.05
C ARG A 75 12.75 -2.48 -0.91
N ASP A 76 12.94 -1.98 0.31
CA ASP A 76 12.92 -2.77 1.53
C ASP A 76 12.02 -2.18 2.60
N VAL A 77 11.44 -3.06 3.42
CA VAL A 77 10.67 -2.68 4.61
C VAL A 77 11.26 -3.40 5.82
N LEU A 78 11.67 -2.63 6.83
CA LEU A 78 12.20 -3.14 8.09
C LEU A 78 11.14 -3.00 9.18
N PHE A 79 10.74 -4.14 9.74
CA PHE A 79 9.73 -4.18 10.79
C PHE A 79 10.37 -4.08 12.16
N TYR A 80 9.81 -3.20 12.98
CA TYR A 80 10.13 -3.06 14.39
C TYR A 80 8.89 -3.37 15.23
N GLN A 81 9.11 -3.99 16.39
CA GLN A 81 8.12 -4.05 17.46
C GLN A 81 8.38 -2.95 18.50
N ALA A 82 7.61 -2.98 19.59
CA ALA A 82 7.86 -2.12 20.74
C ALA A 82 9.33 -2.17 21.21
N GLN A 83 9.77 -1.09 21.87
CA GLN A 83 11.16 -0.87 22.30
C GLN A 83 12.19 -0.88 21.16
N TRP A 84 11.79 -0.57 19.93
CA TRP A 84 12.69 -0.55 18.75
C TRP A 84 13.44 -1.87 18.53
N LYS A 85 12.82 -2.99 18.90
CA LYS A 85 13.39 -4.31 18.61
C LYS A 85 13.05 -4.71 17.18
N ILE A 86 14.08 -5.12 16.44
CA ILE A 86 13.95 -5.57 15.04
C ILE A 86 13.19 -6.90 15.00
N LEU A 87 12.17 -6.97 14.16
CA LEU A 87 11.44 -8.20 13.84
C LEU A 87 12.02 -8.89 12.59
N GLY A 88 12.40 -8.11 11.59
CA GLY A 88 12.98 -8.60 10.35
C GLY A 88 12.66 -7.72 9.14
N LEU A 89 13.28 -8.06 8.00
CA LEU A 89 13.00 -7.46 6.70
C LEU A 89 11.77 -8.11 6.05
N ARG A 90 11.11 -7.36 5.17
CA ARG A 90 10.01 -7.84 4.30
C ARG A 90 10.35 -9.17 3.63
N SER A 91 11.54 -9.26 3.03
CA SER A 91 12.04 -10.46 2.38
C SER A 91 12.15 -11.66 3.33
N THR A 92 12.69 -11.45 4.53
CA THR A 92 12.81 -12.50 5.56
C THR A 92 11.48 -12.94 6.15
N LEU A 93 10.48 -12.04 6.16
CA LEU A 93 9.14 -12.28 6.69
C LEU A 93 8.13 -12.61 5.59
N ALA A 94 8.55 -12.78 4.33
CA ALA A 94 7.67 -12.86 3.17
C ALA A 94 6.62 -13.97 3.30
N SER A 95 6.98 -15.16 3.77
CA SER A 95 6.02 -16.27 3.95
C SER A 95 4.91 -15.93 4.94
N LEU A 96 5.26 -15.27 6.05
CA LEU A 96 4.32 -14.84 7.07
C LEU A 96 3.44 -13.69 6.55
N LEU A 97 4.04 -12.75 5.83
CA LEU A 97 3.34 -11.61 5.22
C LEU A 97 2.35 -12.07 4.13
N THR A 98 2.71 -13.07 3.31
CA THR A 98 1.80 -13.67 2.33
C THR A 98 0.58 -14.28 3.00
N GLU A 99 0.76 -14.96 4.12
CA GLU A 99 -0.36 -15.55 4.86
C GLU A 99 -1.32 -14.49 5.42
N ILE A 100 -0.78 -13.37 5.93
CA ILE A 100 -1.56 -12.29 6.56
C ILE A 100 -2.26 -11.41 5.51
N THR A 101 -1.55 -11.07 4.44
CA THR A 101 -1.97 -10.03 3.48
C THR A 101 -2.50 -10.58 2.17
N HIS A 102 -2.32 -11.89 1.92
CA HIS A 102 -2.58 -12.56 0.65
C HIS A 102 -1.78 -11.99 -0.54
N ILE A 103 -0.73 -11.21 -0.26
CA ILE A 103 0.18 -10.71 -1.28
C ILE A 103 1.16 -11.83 -1.64
N PRO A 104 1.30 -12.18 -2.94
CA PRO A 104 2.22 -13.21 -3.40
C PRO A 104 3.67 -13.00 -2.94
N LEU A 105 4.37 -14.10 -2.67
CA LEU A 105 5.78 -14.10 -2.31
C LEU A 105 6.64 -13.33 -3.32
N SER A 106 6.37 -13.48 -4.63
CA SER A 106 7.07 -12.77 -5.71
C SER A 106 7.11 -11.26 -5.53
N ILE A 107 6.05 -10.66 -4.99
CA ILE A 107 6.00 -9.21 -4.72
C ILE A 107 6.78 -8.87 -3.44
N LEU A 108 6.70 -9.71 -2.41
CA LEU A 108 7.30 -9.47 -1.10
C LEU A 108 8.80 -9.78 -1.03
N THR A 109 9.28 -10.70 -1.87
CA THR A 109 10.70 -11.03 -2.02
C THR A 109 11.35 -10.30 -3.19
N GLY A 110 10.54 -9.78 -4.12
CA GLY A 110 10.99 -9.19 -5.36
C GLY A 110 11.50 -7.75 -5.20
N CYS A 111 12.56 -7.46 -5.95
CA CYS A 111 13.14 -6.12 -6.09
C CYS A 111 12.47 -5.29 -7.21
N ASP A 112 11.48 -5.85 -7.94
CA ASP A 112 10.90 -5.20 -9.12
C ASP A 112 9.37 -5.11 -9.08
N LEU A 113 8.88 -3.86 -9.09
CA LEU A 113 7.46 -3.50 -9.20
C LEU A 113 6.87 -3.84 -10.56
N GLY A 114 7.69 -4.19 -11.57
CA GLY A 114 7.26 -4.69 -12.86
C GLY A 114 6.32 -5.90 -12.75
N HIS A 115 6.40 -6.68 -11.68
CA HIS A 115 5.47 -7.78 -11.42
C HIS A 115 4.03 -7.33 -11.09
N LEU A 116 3.80 -6.08 -10.67
CA LEU A 116 2.45 -5.63 -10.31
C LEU A 116 1.48 -5.62 -11.51
N SER A 117 1.97 -5.33 -12.70
CA SER A 117 1.15 -5.31 -13.93
C SER A 117 0.76 -6.71 -14.41
N SER A 118 1.49 -7.75 -13.98
CA SER A 118 1.16 -9.15 -14.30
C SER A 118 -0.07 -9.68 -13.56
N TYR A 119 -0.48 -9.02 -12.47
CA TYR A 119 -1.65 -9.41 -11.69
C TYR A 119 -2.92 -8.72 -12.18
N SER A 120 -4.02 -9.49 -12.18
CA SER A 120 -5.33 -8.92 -12.52
C SER A 120 -5.71 -7.78 -11.59
N ILE A 121 -6.52 -6.84 -12.09
CA ILE A 121 -7.10 -5.75 -11.29
C ILE A 121 -7.81 -6.31 -10.05
N ALA A 122 -8.56 -7.40 -10.19
CA ALA A 122 -9.28 -8.05 -9.09
C ALA A 122 -8.33 -8.60 -8.02
N THR A 123 -7.21 -9.21 -8.42
CA THR A 123 -6.18 -9.70 -7.49
C THR A 123 -5.53 -8.55 -6.73
N ARG A 124 -5.24 -7.42 -7.38
CA ARG A 124 -4.70 -6.25 -6.69
C ARG A 124 -5.70 -5.67 -5.68
N PHE A 125 -6.99 -5.64 -6.03
CA PHE A 125 -8.05 -5.25 -5.10
C PHE A 125 -8.17 -6.20 -3.90
N SER A 126 -7.95 -7.51 -4.10
CA SER A 126 -8.08 -8.48 -2.99
C SER A 126 -7.09 -8.20 -1.85
N TRP A 127 -5.93 -7.62 -2.16
CA TRP A 127 -4.96 -7.20 -1.13
C TRP A 127 -5.51 -6.10 -0.23
N ALA A 128 -6.43 -5.26 -0.71
CA ALA A 128 -6.99 -4.17 0.08
C ALA A 128 -8.21 -4.57 0.94
N VAL A 129 -8.76 -5.77 0.77
CA VAL A 129 -10.06 -6.16 1.35
C VAL A 129 -10.07 -6.11 2.88
N SER A 130 -8.99 -6.54 3.53
CA SER A 130 -8.87 -6.55 4.99
C SER A 130 -8.48 -5.19 5.59
N ARG A 131 -8.34 -4.14 4.76
CA ARG A 131 -7.85 -2.83 5.16
C ARG A 131 -8.96 -1.79 5.26
N SER A 132 -8.87 -0.95 6.28
CA SER A 132 -9.78 0.15 6.60
C SER A 132 -8.99 1.46 6.81
N ALA A 133 -9.71 2.57 6.74
CA ALA A 133 -9.17 3.89 7.03
C ALA A 133 -10.15 4.66 7.91
N ALA A 134 -9.65 5.65 8.66
CA ALA A 134 -10.50 6.46 9.53
C ALA A 134 -11.47 7.32 8.73
N ARG A 135 -11.04 7.84 7.57
CA ARG A 135 -11.92 8.48 6.61
C ARG A 135 -12.35 7.48 5.54
N PRO A 136 -13.63 7.47 5.14
CA PRO A 136 -14.13 6.55 4.14
C PRO A 136 -13.40 6.70 2.79
N GLU A 137 -13.11 7.93 2.38
CA GLU A 137 -12.42 8.22 1.10
C GLU A 137 -10.97 7.72 1.09
N ASP A 138 -10.28 7.72 2.25
CA ASP A 138 -8.91 7.25 2.36
C ASP A 138 -8.77 5.75 2.05
N ARG A 139 -9.85 4.96 2.19
CA ARG A 139 -9.85 3.55 1.73
C ARG A 139 -9.67 3.45 0.22
N VAL A 140 -10.12 4.47 -0.51
CA VAL A 140 -9.99 4.56 -1.97
C VAL A 140 -8.68 5.24 -2.34
N TYR A 141 -8.36 6.38 -1.73
CA TYR A 141 -7.15 7.14 -2.03
C TYR A 141 -5.88 6.35 -1.73
N SER A 142 -5.91 5.45 -0.73
CA SER A 142 -4.82 4.51 -0.48
C SER A 142 -4.58 3.46 -1.56
N LEU A 143 -5.43 3.36 -2.59
CA LEU A 143 -5.27 2.40 -3.69
C LEU A 143 -4.80 3.04 -4.98
N ILE A 144 -4.87 4.36 -5.13
CA ILE A 144 -4.60 5.04 -6.41
C ILE A 144 -3.19 4.72 -6.94
N GLY A 145 -2.21 4.70 -6.02
CA GLY A 145 -0.82 4.38 -6.33
C GLY A 145 -0.58 2.93 -6.75
N LEU A 146 -1.32 1.98 -6.17
CA LEU A 146 -1.28 0.57 -6.57
C LEU A 146 -1.75 0.38 -8.03
N PHE A 147 -2.66 1.23 -8.47
CA PHE A 147 -3.20 1.22 -9.83
C PHE A 147 -2.45 2.14 -10.79
N GLY A 148 -1.58 3.02 -10.29
CA GLY A 148 -0.86 4.00 -11.09
C GLY A 148 -1.79 5.04 -11.74
N VAL A 149 -2.90 5.36 -11.07
CA VAL A 149 -3.90 6.32 -11.55
C VAL A 149 -3.93 7.56 -10.67
N ASN A 150 -4.27 8.70 -11.26
CA ASN A 150 -4.43 9.95 -10.54
C ASN A 150 -5.91 10.31 -10.42
N ILE A 151 -6.35 10.65 -9.22
CA ILE A 151 -7.70 11.17 -8.99
C ILE A 151 -7.65 12.41 -8.07
N PRO A 152 -8.45 13.45 -8.35
CA PRO A 152 -8.63 14.55 -7.41
C PRO A 152 -9.07 14.08 -6.02
N THR A 153 -8.56 14.70 -4.97
CA THR A 153 -8.94 14.37 -3.58
C THR A 153 -10.09 15.26 -3.14
N LEU A 154 -11.25 14.66 -2.86
CA LEU A 154 -12.50 15.33 -2.52
C LEU A 154 -13.06 14.76 -1.21
N TYR A 155 -12.54 15.23 -0.08
CA TYR A 155 -13.09 14.82 1.22
C TYR A 155 -14.53 15.32 1.40
N GLY A 156 -15.43 14.43 1.82
CA GLY A 156 -16.86 14.68 1.92
C GLY A 156 -17.68 14.09 0.77
N GLU A 157 -17.05 13.55 -0.28
CA GLU A 157 -17.75 12.82 -1.35
C GLU A 157 -18.23 11.43 -0.90
N GLY A 158 -17.65 10.88 0.16
CA GLY A 158 -17.93 9.54 0.67
C GLY A 158 -17.24 8.42 -0.13
N GLU A 159 -17.14 7.23 0.49
CA GLU A 159 -16.41 6.08 -0.07
C GLU A 159 -16.93 5.68 -1.46
N SER A 160 -18.24 5.59 -1.63
CA SER A 160 -18.86 5.10 -2.86
C SER A 160 -18.56 5.99 -4.07
N ALA A 161 -18.60 7.31 -3.91
CA ALA A 161 -18.32 8.26 -4.99
C ALA A 161 -16.83 8.27 -5.35
N ALA A 162 -15.96 8.27 -4.33
CA ALA A 162 -14.52 8.12 -4.52
C ALA A 162 -14.19 6.82 -5.26
N PHE A 163 -14.79 5.69 -4.85
CA PHE A 163 -14.54 4.38 -5.45
C PHE A 163 -15.05 4.29 -6.88
N TYR A 164 -16.18 4.92 -7.19
CA TYR A 164 -16.69 5.04 -8.56
C TYR A 164 -15.69 5.76 -9.47
N ARG A 165 -15.15 6.90 -9.03
CA ARG A 165 -14.11 7.65 -9.75
C ARG A 165 -12.84 6.82 -9.95
N LEU A 166 -12.37 6.11 -8.92
CA LEU A 166 -11.23 5.21 -9.02
C LEU A 166 -11.45 4.14 -10.09
N ARG A 167 -12.62 3.49 -10.10
CA ARG A 167 -12.95 2.44 -11.08
C ARG A 167 -12.99 2.97 -12.50
N ILE A 168 -13.54 4.17 -12.73
CA ILE A 168 -13.52 4.82 -14.04
C ILE A 168 -12.07 5.03 -14.51
N MET A 169 -11.22 5.59 -13.65
CA MET A 169 -9.82 5.82 -14.03
C MET A 169 -9.09 4.51 -14.34
N ILE A 170 -9.27 3.47 -13.52
CA ILE A 170 -8.69 2.15 -13.80
C ILE A 170 -9.21 1.62 -15.14
N PHE A 171 -10.51 1.72 -15.42
CA PHE A 171 -11.09 1.26 -16.67
C PHE A 171 -10.47 1.98 -17.87
N GLN A 172 -10.31 3.31 -17.80
CA GLN A 172 -9.70 4.12 -18.86
C GLN A 172 -8.22 3.78 -19.07
N THR A 173 -7.44 3.62 -18.01
CA THR A 173 -5.99 3.37 -18.11
C THR A 173 -5.65 1.97 -18.61
N PHE A 174 -6.38 0.94 -18.18
CA PHE A 174 -6.05 -0.46 -18.52
C PHE A 174 -6.71 -0.98 -19.81
N LEU A 175 -7.69 -0.27 -20.39
CA LEU A 175 -8.35 -0.67 -21.64
C LEU A 175 -7.95 0.16 -22.86
N ASP A 176 -7.23 1.27 -22.69
CA ASP A 176 -6.86 2.14 -23.80
C ASP A 176 -5.36 2.42 -23.85
N HIS A 177 -4.61 1.49 -24.46
CA HIS A 177 -3.23 1.75 -24.91
C HIS A 177 -3.19 2.38 -26.31
N THR A 178 -4.33 2.45 -27.01
CA THR A 178 -4.44 2.90 -28.41
C THR A 178 -4.57 4.41 -28.56
N ILE A 179 -5.07 5.12 -27.55
CA ILE A 179 -5.16 6.58 -27.55
C ILE A 179 -3.78 7.25 -27.52
N LEU A 180 -2.77 6.56 -26.98
CA LEU A 180 -1.37 7.00 -26.98
C LEU A 180 -0.65 6.75 -28.30
N SER A 181 -1.24 5.96 -29.21
CA SER A 181 -0.69 5.67 -30.54
C SER A 181 -0.90 6.81 -31.54
N TRP A 182 -1.33 7.99 -31.09
CA TRP A 182 -1.54 9.15 -31.95
C TRP A 182 -0.20 9.76 -32.37
N HIS A 183 0.35 9.25 -33.48
CA HIS A 183 1.44 9.92 -34.19
C HIS A 183 0.85 11.02 -35.08
N TYR A 184 1.13 12.28 -34.74
CA TYR A 184 0.91 13.40 -35.65
C TYR A 184 1.93 13.32 -36.79
N GLN A 185 1.52 12.81 -37.96
CA GLN A 185 2.32 12.92 -39.17
C GLN A 185 2.30 14.38 -39.64
N ARG A 186 3.41 15.11 -39.45
CA ARG A 186 3.67 16.34 -40.20
C ARG A 186 3.89 15.94 -41.66
N GLY A 187 2.92 16.26 -42.52
CA GLY A 187 3.11 16.19 -43.97
C GLY A 187 4.18 17.20 -44.39
N ASN A 188 5.21 16.70 -45.09
CA ASN A 188 6.09 17.46 -45.97
C ASN A 188 5.96 16.90 -47.37
#